data_AF-A0A8K0R9B7-F1
#
_entry.id   AF-A0A8K0R9B7-F1
#
_cell.length_a   1.000
_cell.length_b   1.000
_cell.length_c   1.000
_cell.angle_alpha   90.00
_cell.angle_beta   90.00
_cell.angle_gamma   90.00
#
_symmetry.space_group_name_H-M   'P 1'
#
loop_
_entity.id
_entity.type
_entity.pdbx_description
1 polymer ?
#
loop_
_entity_poly.entity_id
_entity_poly.type
_entity_poly.pdbx_seq_one_letter_code
_entity_poly.pdbx_strand_id
1 'polypeptide(L)'
;MSASWLSSIMGSVTSSARRREYERFWDSRDEEDWTFDQHTARLDPALVTELLPHMPSLFSKTLPPCGYEIQVAYQNMVHRLRLSWLHYVARTQSTENVPLHSFCADIKRRLELEQNRDPIGALHKTGERTPWRRETVFAFELRWADYFVREAGMMQRWPNLGEAERDRQQFMHRLFPIPKELKIVIKNKDIKREIIALWNTWNGEKRMDLGANDDEWQEVDDEEVEDTGKVAASAA
;
A
#
# COMPACT_ATOMS: atom_id res chain seq x y z
N MET A 1 -7.53 -6.13 -22.76
CA MET A 1 -7.19 -7.06 -21.66
C MET A 1 -8.31 -7.00 -20.63
N SER A 2 -9.12 -8.07 -20.58
CA SER A 2 -10.33 -8.19 -19.76
C SER A 2 -9.98 -8.73 -18.37
N ALA A 3 -10.64 -8.21 -17.33
CA ALA A 3 -10.36 -8.49 -15.93
C ALA A 3 -11.07 -9.79 -15.47
N SER A 4 -10.41 -10.93 -15.64
CA SER A 4 -10.89 -12.27 -15.23
C SER A 4 -10.71 -12.60 -13.73
N TRP A 5 -10.26 -11.65 -12.91
CA TRP A 5 -9.84 -11.90 -11.53
C TRP A 5 -10.95 -11.71 -10.48
N LEU A 6 -12.11 -11.18 -10.88
CA LEU A 6 -13.22 -10.87 -9.96
C LEU A 6 -13.92 -12.10 -9.39
N SER A 7 -13.84 -13.25 -10.06
CA SER A 7 -14.55 -14.47 -9.63
C SER A 7 -13.94 -15.16 -8.40
N SER A 8 -12.76 -14.74 -7.94
CA SER A 8 -12.02 -15.45 -6.89
C SER A 8 -12.16 -14.86 -5.48
N ILE A 9 -12.87 -13.74 -5.31
CA ILE A 9 -12.96 -13.00 -4.03
C ILE A 9 -14.22 -13.34 -3.22
N MET A 10 -15.25 -13.95 -3.81
CA MET A 10 -16.53 -14.22 -3.13
C MET A 10 -16.65 -15.61 -2.45
N GLY A 11 -15.57 -16.07 -1.83
CA GLY A 11 -15.59 -17.25 -0.97
C GLY A 11 -16.13 -16.94 0.43
N SER A 12 -17.44 -17.13 0.62
CA SER A 12 -18.17 -17.35 1.89
C SER A 12 -17.55 -16.81 3.19
N VAL A 13 -18.02 -15.63 3.63
CA VAL A 13 -17.78 -15.11 4.98
C VAL A 13 -18.84 -15.68 5.92
N THR A 14 -18.58 -16.83 6.53
CA THR A 14 -19.31 -17.26 7.74
C THR A 14 -18.60 -16.69 8.96
N SER A 15 -19.27 -15.73 9.60
CA SER A 15 -18.93 -15.14 10.89
C SER A 15 -18.76 -16.23 11.96
N SER A 16 -17.54 -16.41 12.45
CA SER A 16 -17.31 -16.95 13.79
C SER A 16 -16.16 -16.18 14.46
N ALA A 17 -16.50 -15.48 15.53
CA ALA A 17 -15.55 -14.81 16.40
C ALA A 17 -14.68 -15.87 17.10
N ARG A 18 -13.54 -16.21 16.50
CA ARG A 18 -12.45 -16.93 17.17
C ARG A 18 -11.29 -15.98 17.38
N ARG A 19 -10.79 -15.96 18.63
CA ARG A 19 -9.49 -15.38 19.01
C ARG A 19 -8.47 -15.65 17.91
N ARG A 20 -7.95 -14.58 17.29
CA ARG A 20 -6.77 -14.65 16.42
C ARG A 20 -5.58 -14.96 17.31
N GLU A 21 -5.29 -16.25 17.51
CA GLU A 21 -3.90 -16.66 17.69
C GLU A 21 -3.15 -16.13 16.46
N TYR A 22 -2.17 -15.27 16.70
CA TYR A 22 -1.20 -14.89 15.68
C TYR A 22 -0.45 -16.18 15.30
N GLU A 23 -1.01 -16.97 14.38
CA GLU A 23 -0.23 -17.95 13.65
C GLU A 23 0.93 -17.17 13.05
N ARG A 24 2.14 -17.42 13.58
CA ARG A 24 3.37 -16.92 12.99
C ARG A 24 3.43 -17.51 11.59
N PHE A 25 2.95 -16.74 10.63
CA PHE A 25 3.18 -16.99 9.22
C PHE A 25 4.69 -16.80 9.01
N TRP A 26 5.42 -17.89 9.17
CA TRP A 26 6.80 -18.03 8.74
C TRP A 26 6.75 -17.94 7.21
N ASP A 27 6.89 -16.73 6.68
CA ASP A 27 7.09 -16.52 5.26
C ASP A 27 8.48 -17.08 4.95
N SER A 28 8.57 -18.16 4.17
CA SER A 28 9.84 -18.77 3.77
C SER A 28 10.78 -17.76 3.08
N ARG A 29 10.25 -16.61 2.62
CA ARG A 29 11.03 -15.48 2.10
C ARG A 29 11.84 -14.75 3.18
N ASP A 30 11.46 -14.84 4.46
CA ASP A 30 12.21 -14.23 5.56
C ASP A 30 13.59 -14.89 5.78
N GLU A 31 13.85 -16.08 5.21
CA GLU A 31 15.16 -16.75 5.25
C GLU A 31 15.99 -16.62 3.96
N GLU A 32 15.37 -16.26 2.83
CA GLU A 32 15.97 -16.29 1.48
C GLU A 32 16.02 -14.91 0.79
N ASP A 33 16.15 -13.80 1.53
CA ASP A 33 16.35 -12.49 0.90
C ASP A 33 17.82 -12.27 0.50
N TRP A 34 18.27 -12.96 -0.55
CA TRP A 34 19.60 -12.79 -1.18
C TRP A 34 19.82 -11.39 -1.80
N THR A 35 18.83 -10.50 -1.74
CA THR A 35 18.96 -9.12 -2.24
C THR A 35 19.56 -8.16 -1.23
N PHE A 36 19.50 -8.55 0.05
CA PHE A 36 20.28 -7.96 1.10
C PHE A 36 21.50 -8.85 1.29
N ASP A 37 22.67 -8.27 1.03
CA ASP A 37 24.00 -8.85 1.15
C ASP A 37 24.05 -9.93 2.25
N GLN A 38 24.60 -11.11 1.98
CA GLN A 38 24.69 -12.23 2.96
C GLN A 38 25.46 -11.82 4.25
N HIS A 39 26.04 -10.62 4.27
CA HIS A 39 26.66 -9.96 5.41
C HIS A 39 25.69 -9.17 6.31
N THR A 40 24.41 -9.07 5.97
CA THR A 40 23.41 -8.53 6.91
C THR A 40 23.22 -9.56 8.01
N ALA A 41 23.91 -9.34 9.14
CA ALA A 41 23.85 -10.19 10.32
C ALA A 41 22.39 -10.57 10.60
N ARG A 42 22.10 -11.87 10.62
CA ARG A 42 20.79 -12.39 11.01
C ARG A 42 20.39 -11.70 12.31
N LEU A 43 19.32 -10.91 12.25
CA LEU A 43 18.77 -10.28 13.43
C LEU A 43 18.31 -11.37 14.39
N ASP A 44 18.56 -11.17 15.68
CA ASP A 44 18.06 -12.08 16.71
C ASP A 44 16.52 -12.14 16.63
N PRO A 45 15.91 -13.32 16.46
CA PRO A 45 14.45 -13.47 16.42
C PRO A 45 13.74 -12.90 17.66
N ALA A 46 14.39 -12.92 18.82
CA ALA A 46 13.84 -12.32 20.04
C ALA A 46 13.74 -10.80 19.90
N LEU A 47 14.81 -10.15 19.44
CA LEU A 47 14.83 -8.71 19.15
C LEU A 47 13.80 -8.33 18.09
N VAL A 48 13.68 -9.11 17.01
CA VAL A 48 12.66 -8.85 15.98
C VAL A 48 11.27 -8.83 16.61
N THR A 49 10.95 -9.84 17.43
CA THR A 49 9.64 -9.94 18.10
C THR A 49 9.35 -8.75 19.00
N GLU A 50 10.36 -8.25 19.72
CA GLU A 50 10.27 -7.06 20.56
C GLU A 50 10.04 -5.77 19.76
N LEU A 51 10.68 -5.64 18.59
CA LEU A 51 10.59 -4.44 17.76
C LEU A 51 9.32 -4.37 16.90
N LEU A 52 8.67 -5.51 16.62
CA LEU A 52 7.48 -5.58 15.75
C LEU A 52 6.34 -4.61 16.15
N PRO A 53 5.98 -4.44 17.44
CA PRO A 53 4.94 -3.51 17.85
C PRO A 53 5.25 -2.04 17.58
N HIS A 54 6.53 -1.68 17.46
CA HIS A 54 6.99 -0.32 17.19
C HIS A 54 7.16 -0.03 15.70
N MET A 55 6.90 -1.02 14.85
CA MET A 55 7.06 -0.87 13.43
C MET A 55 5.99 0.07 12.85
N PRO A 56 6.36 1.02 11.97
CA PRO A 56 5.42 1.95 11.38
C PRO A 56 4.25 1.23 10.70
N SER A 57 3.03 1.74 10.91
CA SER A 57 1.82 1.18 10.32
C SER A 57 1.88 1.13 8.78
N LEU A 58 2.61 2.08 8.16
CA LEU A 58 2.92 2.10 6.74
C LEU A 58 3.55 0.78 6.24
N PHE A 59 4.35 0.10 7.08
CA PHE A 59 5.03 -1.16 6.76
C PHE A 59 4.26 -2.41 7.24
N SER A 60 2.96 -2.27 7.49
CA SER A 60 2.09 -3.39 7.83
C SER A 60 2.07 -4.45 6.71
N LYS A 61 1.93 -5.73 7.09
CA LYS A 61 1.80 -6.86 6.15
C LYS A 61 0.39 -7.01 5.56
N THR A 62 -0.62 -6.22 5.97
CA THR A 62 -1.98 -6.29 5.40
C THR A 62 -1.95 -6.03 3.90
N LEU A 63 -2.54 -6.93 3.11
CA LEU A 63 -2.53 -6.88 1.66
C LEU A 63 -3.57 -5.88 1.10
N PRO A 64 -3.21 -5.11 0.06
CA PRO A 64 -4.16 -4.22 -0.61
C PRO A 64 -5.19 -5.02 -1.43
N PRO A 65 -6.42 -4.50 -1.59
CA PRO A 65 -7.49 -5.14 -2.36
C PRO A 65 -7.28 -4.95 -3.86
N CYS A 66 -6.29 -5.64 -4.43
CA CYS A 66 -5.90 -5.56 -5.84
C CYS A 66 -5.48 -6.93 -6.39
N GLY A 67 -5.10 -6.98 -7.67
CA GLY A 67 -4.68 -8.21 -8.33
C GLY A 67 -3.38 -8.81 -7.74
N TYR A 68 -3.21 -10.11 -7.92
CA TYR A 68 -2.12 -10.89 -7.31
C TYR A 68 -0.72 -10.34 -7.62
N GLU A 69 -0.44 -9.94 -8.86
CA GLU A 69 0.87 -9.38 -9.22
C GLU A 69 1.18 -8.10 -8.45
N ILE A 70 0.16 -7.27 -8.21
CA ILE A 70 0.28 -6.02 -7.45
C ILE A 70 0.46 -6.31 -5.96
N GLN A 71 -0.23 -7.32 -5.43
CA GLN A 71 -0.09 -7.78 -4.04
C GLN A 71 1.29 -8.38 -3.78
N VAL A 72 1.82 -9.21 -4.69
CA VAL A 72 3.18 -9.76 -4.56
C VAL A 72 4.23 -8.65 -4.59
N ALA A 73 4.08 -7.68 -5.49
CA ALA A 73 4.96 -6.51 -5.53
C ALA A 73 4.90 -5.71 -4.22
N TYR A 74 3.70 -5.54 -3.66
CA TYR A 74 3.51 -4.91 -2.35
C TYR A 74 4.25 -5.65 -1.24
N GLN A 75 4.08 -6.98 -1.16
CA GLN A 75 4.76 -7.81 -0.17
C GLN A 75 6.29 -7.69 -0.27
N ASN A 76 6.84 -7.77 -1.48
CA ASN A 76 8.29 -7.63 -1.70
C ASN A 76 8.80 -6.26 -1.23
N MET A 77 8.05 -5.19 -1.52
CA MET A 77 8.38 -3.84 -1.07
C MET A 77 8.34 -3.70 0.45
N VAL A 78 7.25 -4.17 1.07
CA VAL A 78 7.09 -4.15 2.53
C VAL A 78 8.18 -4.96 3.20
N HIS A 79 8.51 -6.14 2.69
CA HIS A 79 9.59 -6.96 3.23
C HIS A 79 10.93 -6.19 3.28
N ARG A 80 11.36 -5.60 2.16
CA ARG A 80 12.60 -4.80 2.07
C ARG A 80 12.60 -3.59 3.01
N LEU A 81 11.46 -2.90 3.12
CA LEU A 81 11.30 -1.75 4.02
C LEU A 81 11.40 -2.14 5.49
N ARG A 82 10.73 -3.24 5.87
CA ARG A 82 10.76 -3.77 7.23
C ARG A 82 12.16 -4.21 7.64
N LEU A 83 12.88 -4.90 6.76
CA LEU A 83 14.28 -5.28 7.01
C LEU A 83 15.17 -4.05 7.20
N SER A 84 15.05 -3.06 6.32
CA SER A 84 15.83 -1.82 6.41
C SER A 84 15.57 -1.08 7.73
N TRP A 85 14.30 -1.02 8.15
CA TRP A 85 13.90 -0.44 9.43
C TRP A 85 14.47 -1.23 10.62
N LEU A 86 14.34 -2.56 10.62
CA LEU A 86 14.84 -3.41 11.71
C LEU A 86 16.36 -3.29 11.87
N HIS A 87 17.12 -3.30 10.78
CA HIS A 87 18.57 -3.11 10.83
C HIS A 87 18.97 -1.73 11.35
N TYR A 88 18.23 -0.69 10.96
CA TYR A 88 18.48 0.65 11.47
C TYR A 88 18.27 0.70 12.99
N VAL A 89 17.11 0.23 13.47
CA VAL A 89 16.77 0.25 14.89
C VAL A 89 17.72 -0.61 15.72
N ALA A 90 18.10 -1.80 15.23
CA ALA A 90 19.07 -2.66 15.89
C ALA A 90 20.45 -1.98 16.03
N ARG A 91 20.85 -1.17 15.04
CA ARG A 91 22.11 -0.43 15.05
C ARG A 91 22.08 0.81 15.92
N THR A 92 20.97 1.56 15.91
CA THR A 92 20.84 2.82 16.66
C THR A 92 20.29 2.64 18.07
N GLN A 93 19.76 1.45 18.38
CA GLN A 93 19.06 1.14 19.63
C GLN A 93 17.92 2.13 19.94
N SER A 94 17.31 2.71 18.90
CA SER A 94 16.26 3.72 19.04
C SER A 94 15.18 3.53 17.98
N THR A 95 13.93 3.53 18.43
CA THR A 95 12.71 3.54 17.63
C THR A 95 12.18 4.97 17.40
N GLU A 96 12.83 5.97 17.99
CA GLU A 96 12.46 7.38 17.87
C GLU A 96 13.09 8.02 16.62
N ASN A 97 12.36 8.94 16.00
CA ASN A 97 12.84 9.76 14.87
C ASN A 97 13.41 8.94 13.69
N VAL A 98 12.82 7.75 13.45
CA VAL A 98 13.27 6.88 12.36
C VAL A 98 13.00 7.56 11.02
N PRO A 99 14.02 7.70 10.12
CA PRO A 99 13.88 8.43 8.88
C PRO A 99 13.18 7.60 7.80
N LEU A 100 11.87 7.34 7.96
CA LEU A 100 11.08 6.48 7.07
C LEU A 100 11.18 6.87 5.60
N HIS A 101 11.13 8.18 5.33
CA HIS A 101 11.26 8.72 3.98
C HIS A 101 12.60 8.32 3.33
N SER A 102 13.70 8.37 4.09
CA SER A 102 15.02 7.97 3.60
C SER A 102 15.07 6.49 3.24
N PHE A 103 14.47 5.60 4.04
CA PHE A 103 14.42 4.18 3.69
C PHE A 103 13.62 3.92 2.41
N CYS A 104 12.46 4.56 2.28
CA CYS A 104 11.65 4.45 1.07
C CYS A 104 12.40 4.96 -0.16
N ALA A 105 13.07 6.11 -0.03
CA ALA A 105 13.83 6.73 -1.10
C ALA A 105 15.06 5.88 -1.50
N ASP A 106 15.75 5.29 -0.53
CA ASP A 106 16.89 4.41 -0.79
C ASP A 106 16.49 3.12 -1.51
N ILE A 107 15.39 2.47 -1.10
CA ILE A 107 14.87 1.29 -1.79
C ILE A 107 14.40 1.64 -3.21
N LYS A 108 13.69 2.76 -3.37
CA LYS A 108 13.31 3.27 -4.70
C LYS A 108 14.53 3.45 -5.59
N ARG A 109 15.58 4.13 -5.11
CA ARG A 109 16.83 4.34 -5.86
C ARG A 109 17.46 3.03 -6.29
N ARG A 110 17.48 2.01 -5.41
CA ARG A 110 18.01 0.67 -5.76
C ARG A 110 17.21 0.00 -6.86
N LEU A 111 15.87 0.07 -6.80
CA LEU A 111 15.01 -0.48 -7.86
C LEU A 111 15.18 0.28 -9.18
N GLU A 112 15.36 1.60 -9.15
CA GLU A 112 15.64 2.41 -10.33
C GLU A 112 16.99 2.06 -10.96
N LEU A 113 18.04 1.85 -10.14
CA LEU A 113 19.33 1.37 -10.62
C LEU A 113 19.20 -0.02 -11.28
N GLU A 114 18.42 -0.91 -10.67
CA GLU A 114 18.14 -2.23 -11.25
C GLU A 114 17.36 -2.12 -12.57
N GLN A 115 16.39 -1.22 -12.66
CA GLN A 115 15.66 -0.93 -13.89
C GLN A 115 16.56 -0.33 -14.98
N ASN A 116 17.55 0.48 -14.61
CA ASN A 116 18.48 1.07 -15.58
C ASN A 116 19.48 0.03 -16.11
N ARG A 117 19.94 -0.89 -15.24
CA ARG A 117 20.83 -1.99 -15.61
C ARG A 117 20.09 -3.02 -16.46
N ASP A 118 18.89 -3.40 -16.00
CA ASP A 118 18.06 -4.47 -16.55
C ASP A 118 16.64 -3.92 -16.80
N PRO A 119 16.39 -3.22 -17.93
CA PRO A 119 15.09 -2.61 -18.19
C PRO A 119 13.96 -3.62 -18.31
N ILE A 120 12.76 -3.25 -17.83
CA ILE A 120 11.54 -4.04 -18.08
C ILE A 120 11.40 -4.42 -19.56
N GLY A 121 11.27 -5.73 -19.80
CA GLY A 121 11.18 -6.32 -21.13
C GLY A 121 12.51 -6.76 -21.74
N ALA A 122 13.66 -6.28 -21.23
CA ALA A 122 14.98 -6.69 -21.71
C ALA A 122 15.30 -8.15 -21.35
N LEU A 123 14.88 -8.61 -20.17
CA LEU A 123 15.10 -9.96 -19.66
C LEU A 123 13.89 -10.89 -19.83
N HIS A 124 13.03 -10.58 -20.81
CA HIS A 124 11.81 -11.35 -21.00
C HIS A 124 12.13 -12.81 -21.31
N LYS A 125 11.70 -13.72 -20.42
CA LYS A 125 11.94 -15.17 -20.48
C LYS A 125 13.40 -15.62 -20.25
N THR A 126 14.33 -14.73 -19.91
CA THR A 126 15.70 -15.14 -19.56
C THR A 126 15.82 -15.57 -18.10
N GLY A 127 14.99 -15.00 -17.22
CA GLY A 127 15.03 -15.31 -15.79
C GLY A 127 16.28 -14.77 -15.08
N GLU A 128 16.93 -13.77 -15.66
CA GLU A 128 18.24 -13.29 -15.18
C GLU A 128 18.14 -12.13 -14.17
N ARG A 129 16.93 -11.63 -13.90
CA ARG A 129 16.76 -10.59 -12.87
C ARG A 129 17.08 -11.20 -11.51
N THR A 130 17.90 -10.54 -10.71
CA THR A 130 18.28 -10.98 -9.37
C THR A 130 17.68 -10.03 -8.32
N PRO A 131 16.76 -10.49 -7.45
CA PRO A 131 16.23 -11.85 -7.38
C PRO A 131 15.25 -12.10 -8.52
N TRP A 132 15.07 -13.38 -8.87
CA TRP A 132 14.14 -13.76 -9.92
C TRP A 132 12.74 -13.31 -9.57
N ARG A 133 12.15 -12.51 -10.46
CA ARG A 133 10.75 -12.10 -10.36
C ARG A 133 10.19 -11.76 -11.74
N ARG A 134 8.88 -11.93 -11.87
CA ARG A 134 8.17 -11.58 -13.12
C ARG A 134 8.32 -10.09 -13.39
N GLU A 135 8.52 -9.73 -14.65
CA GLU A 135 8.64 -8.33 -15.08
C GLU A 135 7.42 -7.48 -14.71
N THR A 136 6.22 -8.06 -14.73
CA THR A 136 4.99 -7.37 -14.30
C THR A 136 4.99 -7.05 -12.81
N VAL A 137 5.50 -7.96 -11.97
CA VAL A 137 5.67 -7.73 -10.53
C VAL A 137 6.68 -6.63 -10.29
N PHE A 138 7.83 -6.67 -10.95
CA PHE A 138 8.86 -5.63 -10.82
C PHE A 138 8.35 -4.24 -11.24
N ALA A 139 7.57 -4.15 -12.31
CA ALA A 139 6.94 -2.89 -12.73
C ALA A 139 6.00 -2.32 -11.65
N PHE A 140 5.33 -3.16 -10.87
CA PHE A 140 4.52 -2.73 -9.73
C PHE A 140 5.36 -2.43 -8.48
N GLU A 141 6.51 -3.08 -8.27
CA GLU A 141 7.44 -2.72 -7.19
C GLU A 141 7.90 -1.28 -7.31
N LEU A 142 8.27 -0.84 -8.53
CA LEU A 142 8.63 0.57 -8.80
C LEU A 142 7.49 1.53 -8.44
N ARG A 143 6.24 1.20 -8.80
CA ARG A 143 5.05 2.02 -8.48
C ARG A 143 4.74 2.04 -6.99
N TRP A 144 4.91 0.92 -6.31
CA TRP A 144 4.79 0.86 -4.86
C TRP A 144 5.89 1.66 -4.18
N ALA A 145 7.12 1.67 -4.71
CA ALA A 145 8.21 2.49 -4.20
C ALA A 145 7.86 3.99 -4.28
N ASP A 146 7.27 4.46 -5.39
CA ASP A 146 6.74 5.82 -5.50
C ASP A 146 5.68 6.13 -4.44
N TYR A 147 4.73 5.21 -4.24
CA TYR A 147 3.70 5.33 -3.19
C TYR A 147 4.32 5.46 -1.80
N PHE A 148 5.24 4.57 -1.43
CA PHE A 148 5.87 4.58 -0.11
C PHE A 148 6.69 5.83 0.15
N VAL A 149 7.43 6.33 -0.85
CA VAL A 149 8.15 7.61 -0.74
C VAL A 149 7.18 8.76 -0.50
N ARG A 150 6.08 8.81 -1.25
CA ARG A 150 5.05 9.86 -1.07
C ARG A 150 4.41 9.80 0.32
N GLU A 151 3.94 8.63 0.74
CA GLU A 151 3.29 8.46 2.05
C GLU A 151 4.25 8.74 3.20
N ALA A 152 5.47 8.19 3.17
CA ALA A 152 6.48 8.47 4.21
C ALA A 152 6.84 9.96 4.28
N GLY A 153 6.95 10.63 3.13
CA GLY A 153 7.17 12.07 3.06
C GLY A 153 5.96 12.89 3.56
N MET A 154 4.74 12.38 3.42
CA MET A 154 3.57 12.98 4.05
C MET A 154 3.58 12.77 5.57
N MET A 155 3.86 11.57 6.07
CA MET A 155 3.95 11.29 7.50
C MET A 155 4.99 12.17 8.21
N GLN A 156 6.16 12.35 7.58
CA GLN A 156 7.21 13.21 8.13
C GLN A 156 6.79 14.69 8.21
N ARG A 157 6.02 15.17 7.24
CA ARG A 157 5.57 16.57 7.18
C ARG A 157 4.30 16.83 7.98
N TRP A 158 3.50 15.80 8.25
CA TRP A 158 2.17 15.90 8.85
C TRP A 158 2.10 16.74 10.14
N PRO A 159 3.01 16.57 11.13
CA PRO A 159 2.97 17.37 12.35
C PRO A 159 3.13 18.87 12.10
N ASN A 160 3.78 19.23 10.99
CA ASN A 160 4.08 20.62 10.61
C ASN A 160 3.08 21.20 9.60
N LEU A 161 2.12 20.41 9.11
CA LEU A 161 1.07 20.91 8.22
C LEU A 161 0.05 21.74 9.02
N GLY A 162 -0.35 22.89 8.46
CA GLY A 162 -1.48 23.66 8.98
C GLY A 162 -2.81 22.96 8.74
N GLU A 163 -3.84 23.34 9.50
CA GLU A 163 -5.17 22.73 9.50
C GLU A 163 -5.78 22.65 8.09
N ALA A 164 -5.86 23.77 7.36
CA ALA A 164 -6.43 23.80 6.01
C ALA A 164 -5.72 22.85 5.01
N GLU A 165 -4.40 22.66 5.16
CA GLU A 165 -3.66 21.72 4.31
C GLU A 165 -3.92 20.27 4.76
N ARG A 166 -4.04 20.00 6.06
CA ARG A 166 -4.46 18.68 6.55
C ARG A 166 -5.84 18.32 6.02
N ASP A 167 -6.81 19.23 6.11
CA ASP A 167 -8.18 19.03 5.62
C ASP A 167 -8.19 18.75 4.12
N ARG A 168 -7.42 19.53 3.35
CA ARG A 168 -7.25 19.29 1.92
C ARG A 168 -6.67 17.91 1.63
N GLN A 169 -5.65 17.48 2.37
CA GLN A 169 -5.04 16.17 2.18
C GLN A 169 -5.99 15.03 2.56
N GLN A 170 -6.72 15.17 3.67
CA GLN A 170 -7.75 14.21 4.06
C GLN A 170 -8.87 14.12 3.02
N PHE A 171 -9.34 15.26 2.50
CA PHE A 171 -10.32 15.31 1.42
C PHE A 171 -9.81 14.58 0.17
N MET A 172 -8.56 14.84 -0.24
CA MET A 172 -7.95 14.15 -1.38
C MET A 172 -7.82 12.64 -1.16
N HIS A 173 -7.51 12.20 0.06
CA HIS A 173 -7.46 10.78 0.41
C HIS A 173 -8.83 10.11 0.35
N ARG A 174 -9.89 10.81 0.77
CA ARG A 174 -11.28 10.35 0.68
C ARG A 174 -11.75 10.25 -0.77
N LEU A 175 -11.40 11.24 -1.60
CA LEU A 175 -11.80 11.31 -3.00
C LEU A 175 -11.04 10.30 -3.88
N PHE A 176 -9.77 10.04 -3.56
CA PHE A 176 -8.88 9.16 -4.32
C PHE A 176 -8.23 8.10 -3.43
N PRO A 177 -8.99 7.08 -2.99
CA PRO A 177 -8.49 6.07 -2.05
C PRO A 177 -7.50 5.10 -2.70
N ILE A 178 -7.57 4.92 -4.01
CA ILE A 178 -6.63 4.06 -4.74
C ILE A 178 -5.37 4.86 -5.06
N PRO A 179 -4.17 4.37 -4.69
CA PRO A 179 -2.92 5.02 -5.04
C PRO A 179 -2.79 5.28 -6.54
N LYS A 180 -2.67 6.57 -6.91
CA LYS A 180 -2.55 6.99 -8.31
C LYS A 180 -1.33 6.39 -9.01
N GLU A 181 -0.28 6.08 -8.25
CA GLU A 181 0.96 5.46 -8.73
C GLU A 181 0.69 4.09 -9.38
N LEU A 182 -0.30 3.35 -8.88
CA LEU A 182 -0.62 2.00 -9.34
C LEU A 182 -1.36 2.00 -10.69
N LYS A 183 -1.97 3.12 -11.09
CA LYS A 183 -2.76 3.25 -12.33
C LYS A 183 -3.85 2.17 -12.46
N ILE A 184 -4.48 1.81 -11.35
CA ILE A 184 -5.59 0.85 -11.33
C ILE A 184 -6.85 1.55 -11.80
N VAL A 185 -7.53 0.97 -12.79
CA VAL A 185 -8.80 1.46 -13.32
C VAL A 185 -9.87 0.40 -13.12
N ILE A 186 -10.88 0.73 -12.30
CA ILE A 186 -12.05 -0.14 -12.09
C ILE A 186 -13.06 0.16 -13.19
N LYS A 187 -13.22 -0.77 -14.13
CA LYS A 187 -14.13 -0.61 -15.27
C LYS A 187 -15.58 -0.94 -14.92
N ASN A 188 -15.79 -1.93 -14.05
CA ASN A 188 -17.11 -2.36 -13.64
C ASN A 188 -17.62 -1.39 -12.56
N LYS A 189 -18.71 -0.67 -12.86
CA LYS A 189 -19.30 0.32 -11.95
C LYS A 189 -19.96 -0.33 -10.73
N ASP A 190 -20.52 -1.52 -10.89
CA ASP A 190 -21.29 -2.20 -9.85
C ASP A 190 -20.40 -2.57 -8.66
N ILE A 191 -19.20 -3.05 -8.94
CA ILE A 191 -18.21 -3.41 -7.91
C ILE A 191 -17.35 -2.22 -7.44
N LYS A 192 -17.43 -1.07 -8.12
CA LYS A 192 -16.52 0.05 -7.87
C LYS A 192 -16.64 0.56 -6.45
N ARG A 193 -17.87 0.66 -5.94
CA ARG A 193 -18.16 1.08 -4.56
C ARG A 193 -17.53 0.13 -3.54
N GLU A 194 -17.68 -1.17 -3.75
CA GLU A 194 -17.11 -2.20 -2.85
C GLU A 194 -15.58 -2.15 -2.84
N ILE A 195 -14.95 -2.08 -4.02
CA ILE A 195 -13.48 -1.98 -4.09
C ILE A 195 -12.99 -0.70 -3.42
N ILE A 196 -13.67 0.44 -3.61
CA ILE A 196 -13.32 1.70 -2.94
C ILE A 196 -13.42 1.54 -1.41
N ALA A 197 -14.48 0.91 -0.89
CA ALA A 197 -14.63 0.65 0.54
C ALA A 197 -13.46 -0.18 1.09
N LEU A 198 -13.06 -1.25 0.38
CA LEU A 198 -11.91 -2.07 0.77
C LEU A 198 -10.60 -1.25 0.79
N TRP A 199 -10.39 -0.36 -0.18
CA TRP A 199 -9.22 0.52 -0.21
C TRP A 199 -9.24 1.53 0.94
N ASN A 200 -10.41 2.06 1.33
CA ASN A 200 -10.56 2.93 2.49
C ASN A 200 -10.17 2.19 3.78
N THR A 201 -10.68 0.98 3.99
CA THR A 201 -10.31 0.15 5.16
C THR A 201 -8.81 -0.11 5.19
N TRP A 202 -8.23 -0.55 4.07
CA TRP A 202 -6.80 -0.82 3.99
C TRP A 202 -5.96 0.44 4.25
N ASN A 203 -6.33 1.60 3.70
CA ASN A 203 -5.63 2.87 3.93
C ASN A 203 -5.74 3.34 5.39
N GLY A 204 -6.90 3.15 6.02
CA GLY A 204 -7.11 3.47 7.44
C GLY A 204 -6.08 2.77 8.32
N GLU A 205 -5.86 1.48 8.07
CA GLU A 205 -4.83 0.71 8.80
C GLU A 205 -3.41 1.24 8.58
N LYS A 206 -3.07 1.71 7.38
CA LYS A 206 -1.70 2.20 7.06
C LYS A 206 -1.43 3.62 7.55
N ARG A 207 -2.48 4.38 7.85
CA ARG A 207 -2.40 5.80 8.19
C ARG A 207 -2.87 6.10 9.62
N MET A 208 -3.04 5.08 10.47
CA MET A 208 -3.45 5.26 11.88
C MET A 208 -2.55 6.25 12.63
N ASP A 209 -1.25 6.30 12.30
CA ASP A 209 -0.28 7.21 12.91
C ASP A 209 -0.53 8.71 12.59
N LEU A 210 -1.44 9.02 11.66
CA LEU A 210 -1.79 10.40 11.25
C LEU A 210 -3.01 10.98 11.99
N GLY A 211 -3.56 10.25 12.97
CA GLY A 211 -4.68 10.73 13.77
C GLY A 211 -5.98 10.77 12.97
N ALA A 212 -6.27 9.72 12.21
CA ALA A 212 -7.58 9.57 11.59
C ALA A 212 -8.64 9.41 12.69
N ASN A 213 -9.28 10.52 13.07
CA ASN A 213 -10.55 10.46 13.79
C ASN A 213 -11.59 9.84 12.87
N ASP A 214 -12.26 8.81 13.38
CA ASP A 214 -13.39 8.14 12.75
C ASP A 214 -14.58 9.12 12.69
N ASP A 215 -14.56 10.06 11.76
CA ASP A 215 -15.77 10.81 11.41
C ASP A 215 -16.67 9.89 10.57
N GLU A 216 -17.75 9.47 11.23
CA GLU A 216 -18.85 8.63 10.75
C GLU A 216 -19.39 9.18 9.41
N TRP A 217 -19.33 8.35 8.37
CA TRP A 217 -19.83 8.69 7.04
C TRP A 217 -21.35 8.90 7.09
N GLN A 218 -21.80 10.16 7.04
CA GLN A 218 -23.15 10.43 6.55
C GLN A 218 -23.15 10.16 5.05
N GLU A 219 -23.86 9.11 4.64
CA GLU A 219 -24.25 8.90 3.24
C GLU A 219 -24.95 10.18 2.78
N VAL A 220 -24.30 10.92 1.88
CA VAL A 220 -24.98 11.95 1.12
C VAL A 220 -25.80 11.17 0.10
N ASP A 221 -27.07 10.98 0.41
CA ASP A 221 -28.03 10.46 -0.55
C ASP A 221 -27.95 11.35 -1.80
N ASP A 222 -27.55 10.74 -2.92
CA ASP A 222 -27.70 11.32 -4.25
C ASP A 222 -29.22 11.42 -4.52
N GLU A 223 -29.90 12.40 -3.93
CA GLU A 223 -31.26 12.76 -4.29
C GLU A 223 -31.28 13.15 -5.77
N GLU A 224 -32.02 12.37 -6.54
CA GLU A 224 -32.34 12.64 -7.94
C GLU A 224 -32.85 14.08 -8.08
N VAL A 225 -32.04 14.94 -8.71
CA VAL A 225 -32.50 16.24 -9.19
C VAL A 225 -33.47 15.96 -10.34
N GLU A 226 -34.75 15.80 -10.02
CA GLU A 226 -35.82 15.77 -11.00
C GLU A 226 -35.84 17.10 -11.78
N ASP A 227 -35.50 16.97 -13.06
CA ASP A 227 -35.61 17.99 -14.09
C ASP A 227 -37.08 18.37 -14.30
N THR A 228 -37.56 19.37 -13.55
CA THR A 228 -38.88 19.96 -13.77
C THR A 228 -38.82 20.94 -14.94
N GLY A 229 -38.73 20.38 -16.15
CA GLY A 229 -38.95 21.07 -17.41
C GLY A 229 -40.37 21.65 -17.50
N LYS A 230 -40.53 22.92 -17.13
CA LYS A 230 -41.77 23.68 -17.31
C LYS A 230 -41.70 24.44 -18.65
N VAL A 231 -42.17 23.79 -19.71
CA VAL A 231 -42.44 24.42 -21.01
C VAL A 231 -43.67 25.32 -20.87
N ALA A 232 -43.47 26.64 -20.82
CA ALA A 232 -44.54 27.61 -20.99
C ALA A 232 -44.65 27.95 -22.49
N ALA A 233 -45.59 27.30 -23.16
CA ALA A 233 -46.12 27.78 -24.43
C ALA A 233 -47.05 28.97 -24.15
N SER A 234 -46.69 30.16 -24.64
CA SER A 234 -47.61 31.28 -24.74
C SER A 234 -47.83 31.59 -26.21
N ALA A 235 -49.04 31.31 -26.68
CA ALA A 235 -49.57 31.76 -27.97
C ALA A 235 -50.46 32.98 -27.72
N ALA A 236 -50.17 34.08 -28.41
CA ALA A 236 -51.10 35.08 -28.95
C ALA A 236 -50.29 36.13 -29.71
#